data_AF-A0A2Y9FSD7-F1
#
_entry.id   AF-A0A2Y9FSD7-F1
#
_cell.length_a   1.000
_cell.length_b   1.000
_cell.length_c   1.000
_cell.angle_alpha   90.00
_cell.angle_beta   90.00
_cell.angle_gamma   90.00
#
_symmetry.space_group_name_H-M   'P 1'
#
loop_
_entity.id
_entity.type
_entity.pdbx_description
1 polymer ?
#
loop_
_entity_poly.entity_id
_entity_poly.type
_entity_poly.pdbx_seq_one_letter_code
_entity_poly.pdbx_strand_id
1 'polypeptide(L)'
;MPLSTAGILSSSSTTSNRSRNRPCYRTKALNSEVDESLFGAIKPLTQSDSPIVLLRDKHAIRKTLTALGLDHKPETVQLITRDMVRELIIPTKDPSGESLIMRPEEFERIKWASHVLTREELKAREQAFKKEKEAIVDAVTTRKKIMKQKEMVWRNSQKLNNLEEVAKDRAQDLLQRARQLRMEQEEELKDMSNIILNAKCHAIWDAQILEKQLIQKELDAEEKRLDQMMEVERQKSVQRQEELHRKRQEERIRGRRHIVEQMEKNQEARSLLVQQQEQEKGQMLAYMEQLQEEDLRDLERRHQQKLKMQAEIKRINDENQRQKAELLAQEKLADQMVMEFTKKKMAQEAEFEAEQERIRREKEKEIARLRAMQEKAQDYRAEQDALRAKRNQEVADREWRRKEKENAQRKMETEAKLRKSRLEQVAFKEHTLAVQVQRDRDEFERILRAQREQIAKEQLEEEQKAMVRLQYASELRRQVREDQLKRVQGRTATFEEGQRLKEEAQKRRERIEDAKKKKIEELRATGLPERYCTEAERKANIPPDTSVD
;
A
#
# COMPACT_ATOMS: atom_id res chain seq x y z
N MET A 1 30.62 -54.97 -36.59
CA MET A 1 29.68 -55.72 -37.45
C MET A 1 28.26 -55.52 -36.89
N PRO A 2 27.25 -55.30 -37.75
CA PRO A 2 26.91 -53.91 -38.07
C PRO A 2 25.41 -53.57 -38.30
N LEU A 3 25.18 -52.28 -38.63
CA LEU A 3 23.98 -51.64 -39.26
C LEU A 3 22.81 -51.25 -38.32
N SER A 4 22.12 -50.09 -38.41
CA SER A 4 21.84 -49.09 -39.49
C SER A 4 20.67 -49.48 -40.42
N THR A 5 19.87 -48.62 -41.10
CA THR A 5 19.67 -47.13 -41.21
C THR A 5 18.28 -46.90 -41.88
N ALA A 6 17.66 -45.71 -42.04
CA ALA A 6 18.03 -44.30 -41.77
C ALA A 6 16.99 -43.65 -40.81
N GLY A 7 16.32 -42.49 -40.99
CA GLY A 7 16.25 -41.39 -41.98
C GLY A 7 15.25 -40.32 -41.45
N ILE A 8 15.23 -38.99 -41.70
CA ILE A 8 15.76 -38.03 -42.71
C ILE A 8 14.68 -37.48 -43.68
N LEU A 9 14.38 -36.17 -43.56
CA LEU A 9 14.30 -35.10 -44.58
C LEU A 9 13.90 -33.80 -43.80
N SER A 10 14.60 -32.64 -43.79
CA SER A 10 15.23 -31.77 -44.83
C SER A 10 14.23 -30.79 -45.47
N SER A 11 14.56 -29.54 -45.83
CA SER A 11 15.80 -28.73 -45.77
C SER A 11 15.41 -27.23 -45.65
N SER A 12 16.26 -26.18 -45.60
CA SER A 12 17.72 -26.04 -45.77
C SER A 12 18.26 -24.90 -44.86
N SER A 13 19.38 -24.24 -45.19
CA SER A 13 19.95 -23.14 -44.37
C SER A 13 20.90 -22.20 -45.15
N THR A 14 20.76 -20.88 -44.98
CA THR A 14 21.76 -19.85 -45.31
C THR A 14 22.87 -19.82 -44.26
N THR A 15 24.10 -20.28 -44.56
CA THR A 15 25.26 -19.57 -45.15
C THR A 15 25.78 -18.35 -44.35
N SER A 16 27.07 -18.22 -43.99
CA SER A 16 28.21 -19.17 -44.05
C SER A 16 29.46 -18.62 -43.32
N ASN A 17 30.35 -19.51 -42.82
CA ASN A 17 31.79 -19.28 -42.53
C ASN A 17 32.16 -18.30 -41.37
N ARG A 18 33.25 -18.49 -40.58
CA ARG A 18 34.25 -19.59 -40.50
C ARG A 18 34.95 -19.69 -39.12
N SER A 19 35.28 -20.92 -38.71
CA SER A 19 36.42 -21.34 -37.86
C SER A 19 36.78 -20.66 -36.50
N ARG A 20 36.31 -21.30 -35.41
CA ARG A 20 37.09 -21.91 -34.30
C ARG A 20 38.21 -21.11 -33.55
N ASN A 21 37.93 -20.88 -32.26
CA ASN A 21 38.69 -21.28 -31.05
C ASN A 21 40.21 -20.96 -30.91
N ARG A 22 40.58 -20.18 -29.88
CA ARG A 22 41.40 -20.64 -28.72
C ARG A 22 41.44 -19.61 -27.55
N PRO A 23 41.91 -20.00 -26.33
CA PRO A 23 41.86 -19.16 -25.12
C PRO A 23 43.23 -18.68 -24.59
N CYS A 24 43.20 -18.03 -23.42
CA CYS A 24 44.25 -17.82 -22.41
C CYS A 24 45.13 -16.54 -22.43
N TYR A 25 45.49 -16.16 -21.20
CA TYR A 25 46.20 -14.97 -20.71
C TYR A 25 47.61 -14.72 -21.28
N ARG A 26 48.12 -13.46 -21.20
CA ARG A 26 49.10 -13.00 -20.15
C ARG A 26 49.89 -11.72 -20.53
N THR A 27 50.27 -10.95 -19.50
CA THR A 27 51.44 -10.00 -19.41
C THR A 27 51.34 -8.55 -19.91
N LYS A 28 52.27 -7.74 -19.36
CA LYS A 28 52.36 -6.26 -19.38
C LYS A 28 53.27 -5.74 -20.51
N ALA A 29 53.09 -4.46 -20.86
CA ALA A 29 54.13 -3.51 -21.27
C ALA A 29 53.96 -2.24 -20.38
N LEU A 30 54.91 -1.37 -19.99
CA LEU A 30 56.28 -0.99 -20.41
C LEU A 30 56.39 -0.13 -21.69
N ASN A 31 57.03 1.04 -21.56
CA ASN A 31 57.33 2.08 -22.57
C ASN A 31 56.08 2.95 -22.89
N SER A 32 56.07 4.26 -22.56
CA SER A 32 56.45 5.45 -23.39
C SER A 32 55.53 5.68 -24.61
N GLU A 33 55.14 6.89 -25.03
CA GLU A 33 55.71 8.24 -24.86
C GLU A 33 54.60 9.29 -24.51
N VAL A 34 54.90 10.60 -24.54
CA VAL A 34 54.01 11.75 -24.25
C VAL A 34 54.40 12.95 -25.14
N ASP A 35 53.67 14.06 -25.32
CA ASP A 35 52.48 14.61 -24.61
C ASP A 35 51.54 15.34 -25.63
N GLU A 36 51.39 16.68 -25.52
CA GLU A 36 50.79 17.65 -26.46
C GLU A 36 49.25 17.73 -26.57
N SER A 37 48.71 18.71 -25.82
CA SER A 37 47.78 19.73 -26.34
C SER A 37 46.33 19.36 -26.73
N LEU A 38 45.49 19.08 -25.72
CA LEU A 38 44.02 19.21 -25.82
C LEU A 38 43.45 20.35 -24.96
N PHE A 39 43.33 21.53 -25.58
CA PHE A 39 42.49 22.70 -25.20
C PHE A 39 42.79 23.44 -23.87
N GLY A 40 43.08 24.75 -23.88
CA GLY A 40 43.23 25.64 -25.04
C GLY A 40 43.42 27.13 -24.70
N ALA A 41 43.39 27.95 -25.76
CA ALA A 41 43.33 29.42 -25.77
C ALA A 41 42.18 29.83 -26.74
N ILE A 42 41.73 31.09 -26.94
CA ILE A 42 42.41 32.38 -27.05
C ILE A 42 41.49 33.56 -26.58
N LYS A 43 42.12 34.71 -26.25
CA LYS A 43 41.69 36.15 -26.17
C LYS A 43 40.40 36.56 -26.94
N PRO A 44 39.70 37.71 -26.62
CA PRO A 44 40.27 39.02 -26.20
C PRO A 44 39.45 39.84 -25.16
N LEU A 45 39.60 41.18 -25.05
CA LEU A 45 40.73 41.95 -24.47
C LEU A 45 40.63 43.47 -24.77
N THR A 46 40.14 44.29 -23.83
CA THR A 46 40.15 45.78 -23.81
C THR A 46 40.08 46.28 -22.35
N GLN A 47 40.41 47.52 -21.95
CA GLN A 47 41.43 48.51 -22.39
C GLN A 47 41.38 49.71 -21.40
N SER A 48 42.45 50.02 -20.65
CA SER A 48 42.69 51.35 -20.02
C SER A 48 44.08 51.40 -19.37
N ASP A 49 44.72 52.57 -19.39
CA ASP A 49 46.15 52.73 -19.09
C ASP A 49 46.46 53.33 -17.72
N SER A 50 47.72 53.18 -17.30
CA SER A 50 48.44 54.11 -16.39
C SER A 50 48.17 53.96 -14.87
N PRO A 51 49.09 54.44 -13.99
CA PRO A 51 49.68 53.51 -13.01
C PRO A 51 49.68 53.97 -11.53
N ILE A 52 49.82 53.02 -10.60
CA ILE A 52 50.20 53.28 -9.20
C ILE A 52 51.39 52.41 -8.79
N VAL A 53 52.37 53.05 -8.15
CA VAL A 53 53.62 52.45 -7.65
C VAL A 53 53.47 52.13 -6.16
N LEU A 54 53.75 50.89 -5.75
CA LEU A 54 54.23 50.62 -4.39
C LEU A 54 55.36 49.56 -4.39
N LEU A 55 56.48 50.01 -3.83
CA LEU A 55 57.74 49.34 -3.53
C LEU A 55 57.68 47.82 -3.28
N ARG A 56 58.41 47.06 -4.10
CA ARG A 56 59.08 45.83 -3.63
C ARG A 56 60.37 46.23 -2.93
N ASP A 57 60.67 45.62 -1.79
CA ASP A 57 62.03 45.54 -1.29
C ASP A 57 62.34 44.14 -0.73
N LYS A 58 63.11 43.35 -1.49
CA LYS A 58 63.79 42.13 -1.05
C LYS A 58 65.03 41.83 -1.91
N HIS A 59 66.19 42.07 -1.30
CA HIS A 59 67.44 41.32 -1.46
C HIS A 59 68.15 41.37 -2.83
N ALA A 60 69.34 41.99 -2.86
CA ALA A 60 70.31 41.79 -3.93
C ALA A 60 71.77 41.87 -3.41
N ILE A 61 72.26 40.79 -2.78
CA ILE A 61 73.71 40.64 -2.57
C ILE A 61 74.33 40.23 -3.91
N ARG A 62 75.01 41.16 -4.60
CA ARG A 62 75.93 40.84 -5.70
C ARG A 62 77.19 41.70 -5.65
N LYS A 63 78.31 40.97 -5.51
CA LYS A 63 79.72 41.31 -5.78
C LYS A 63 79.99 42.69 -6.41
N THR A 64 80.84 43.47 -5.73
CA THR A 64 82.01 44.11 -6.37
C THR A 64 83.25 43.84 -5.51
N LEU A 65 84.40 43.75 -6.17
CA LEU A 65 85.72 43.85 -5.54
C LEU A 65 86.12 45.35 -5.47
N THR A 66 87.33 45.62 -4.97
CA THR A 66 88.01 46.93 -5.02
C THR A 66 87.63 47.93 -3.92
N ALA A 67 88.27 47.80 -2.76
CA ALA A 67 88.81 48.93 -2.00
C ALA A 67 89.87 48.40 -1.00
N LEU A 68 91.15 48.74 -1.21
CA LEU A 68 92.14 48.71 -0.14
C LEU A 68 92.15 50.12 0.49
N GLY A 69 92.00 50.19 1.81
CA GLY A 69 91.94 51.44 2.57
C GLY A 69 92.43 51.20 3.99
N LEU A 70 93.74 51.39 4.19
CA LEU A 70 94.40 51.12 5.47
C LEU A 70 94.45 52.41 6.31
N ASP A 71 93.42 52.64 7.12
CA ASP A 71 93.39 53.71 8.13
C ASP A 71 93.14 53.12 9.52
N HIS A 72 94.23 52.73 10.18
CA HIS A 72 94.26 52.52 11.63
C HIS A 72 95.32 53.43 12.23
N LYS A 73 94.86 54.42 13.00
CA LYS A 73 95.75 55.24 13.83
C LYS A 73 96.27 54.37 14.98
N PRO A 74 97.55 54.45 15.36
CA PRO A 74 98.02 53.81 16.57
C PRO A 74 97.30 54.40 17.79
N GLU A 75 96.98 53.57 18.78
CA GLU A 75 96.53 54.06 20.08
C GLU A 75 97.71 54.71 20.81
N THR A 76 97.67 56.05 20.91
CA THR A 76 98.57 56.82 21.77
C THR A 76 97.98 56.98 23.16
N VAL A 77 98.73 56.58 24.18
CA VAL A 77 98.41 56.89 25.58
C VAL A 77 99.22 58.12 25.99
N GLN A 78 98.53 59.18 26.41
CA GLN A 78 99.15 60.38 26.97
C GLN A 78 99.48 60.17 28.45
N LEU A 79 100.77 60.20 28.79
CA LEU A 79 101.23 60.20 30.18
C LEU A 79 101.48 61.64 30.64
N ILE A 80 100.61 62.11 31.53
CA ILE A 80 100.73 63.41 32.18
C ILE A 80 101.54 63.23 33.47
N THR A 81 102.73 63.82 33.52
CA THR A 81 103.51 63.99 34.76
C THR A 81 103.60 65.49 35.08
N ARG A 82 103.93 65.86 36.33
CA ARG A 82 103.57 67.19 36.88
C ARG A 82 104.07 68.41 36.11
N ASP A 83 105.14 68.29 35.32
CA ASP A 83 105.71 69.42 34.58
C ASP A 83 105.73 69.26 33.05
N MET A 84 105.53 68.04 32.49
CA MET A 84 105.34 67.82 31.04
C MET A 84 104.53 66.55 30.72
N VAL A 85 103.85 66.57 29.56
CA VAL A 85 103.11 65.44 28.97
C VAL A 85 103.95 64.77 27.87
N ARG A 86 103.84 63.44 27.72
CA ARG A 86 104.42 62.68 26.59
C ARG A 86 103.42 61.66 26.05
N GLU A 87 103.50 61.36 24.76
CA GLU A 87 102.69 60.32 24.11
C GLU A 87 103.53 59.05 23.86
N LEU A 88 102.94 57.87 24.06
CA LEU A 88 103.54 56.58 23.72
C LEU A 88 102.57 55.74 22.87
N ILE A 89 103.12 55.04 21.87
CA ILE A 89 102.40 54.18 20.93
C ILE A 89 102.55 52.70 21.33
N ILE A 90 101.44 51.95 21.35
CA ILE A 90 101.43 50.52 21.67
C ILE A 90 101.36 49.68 20.37
N PRO A 91 102.34 48.77 20.10
CA PRO A 91 102.28 47.85 18.96
C PRO A 91 101.15 46.81 19.08
N THR A 92 100.31 46.69 18.05
CA THR A 92 99.01 46.00 18.11
C THR A 92 99.02 44.56 17.54
N LYS A 93 100.17 43.89 17.51
CA LYS A 93 100.30 42.51 16.98
C LYS A 93 101.33 41.68 17.75
N ASP A 94 100.94 40.48 18.14
CA ASP A 94 101.85 39.48 18.72
C ASP A 94 102.83 38.94 17.65
N PRO A 95 104.10 38.70 18.00
CA PRO A 95 105.13 38.28 17.04
C PRO A 95 105.11 36.77 16.68
N SER A 96 104.19 35.98 17.25
CA SER A 96 104.16 34.51 17.13
C SER A 96 103.15 33.93 16.13
N GLY A 97 102.08 34.67 15.79
CA GLY A 97 101.18 34.33 14.67
C GLY A 97 100.24 33.12 14.79
N GLU A 98 100.31 32.32 15.86
CA GLU A 98 99.57 31.04 15.97
C GLU A 98 98.26 31.09 16.80
N SER A 99 97.76 32.27 17.17
CA SER A 99 96.54 32.45 17.99
C SER A 99 95.32 32.88 17.17
N LEU A 100 94.30 32.01 17.07
CA LEU A 100 93.01 32.32 16.41
C LEU A 100 91.97 32.83 17.42
N ILE A 101 91.77 34.14 17.49
CA ILE A 101 90.71 34.76 18.31
C ILE A 101 89.37 34.66 17.57
N MET A 102 88.37 34.05 18.21
CA MET A 102 87.07 33.72 17.58
C MET A 102 85.89 34.12 18.49
N ARG A 103 84.75 34.52 17.90
CA ARG A 103 83.59 35.04 18.66
C ARG A 103 82.74 33.93 19.29
N PRO A 104 82.04 34.18 20.41
CA PRO A 104 81.19 33.18 21.07
C PRO A 104 80.09 32.60 20.18
N GLU A 105 79.41 33.40 19.35
CA GLU A 105 78.36 32.87 18.46
C GLU A 105 78.95 31.99 17.36
N GLU A 106 80.20 32.26 16.93
CA GLU A 106 80.91 31.46 15.95
C GLU A 106 81.49 30.17 16.56
N PHE A 107 81.91 30.22 17.82
CA PHE A 107 82.30 29.04 18.59
C PHE A 107 81.11 28.11 18.83
N GLU A 108 79.97 28.66 19.28
CA GLU A 108 78.70 27.93 19.35
C GLU A 108 78.32 27.38 17.96
N ARG A 109 78.31 28.19 16.90
CA ARG A 109 77.98 27.74 15.53
C ARG A 109 78.89 26.60 15.06
N ILE A 110 80.19 26.67 15.33
CA ILE A 110 81.14 25.60 14.96
C ILE A 110 80.96 24.36 15.84
N LYS A 111 80.68 24.51 17.14
CA LYS A 111 80.36 23.42 18.08
C LYS A 111 79.05 22.70 17.73
N TRP A 112 78.02 23.44 17.29
CA TRP A 112 76.76 22.88 16.77
C TRP A 112 76.93 22.25 15.37
N ALA A 113 77.86 22.73 14.55
CA ALA A 113 78.17 22.17 13.23
C ALA A 113 79.11 20.96 13.29
N SER A 114 79.99 20.87 14.29
CA SER A 114 80.88 19.73 14.53
C SER A 114 80.23 18.60 15.34
N HIS A 115 79.11 18.88 16.03
CA HIS A 115 78.29 17.88 16.69
C HIS A 115 77.59 16.98 15.66
N VAL A 116 78.24 15.86 15.30
CA VAL A 116 77.68 14.83 14.41
C VAL A 116 76.47 14.19 15.08
N LEU A 117 75.27 14.66 14.71
CA LEU A 117 74.00 14.13 15.20
C LEU A 117 73.86 12.64 14.93
N THR A 118 73.42 11.88 15.92
CA THR A 118 73.14 10.46 15.77
C THR A 118 71.96 10.23 14.82
N ARG A 119 71.89 9.00 14.26
CA ARG A 119 70.77 8.57 13.40
C ARG A 119 69.41 8.60 14.09
N GLU A 120 69.36 8.71 15.42
CA GLU A 120 68.13 8.75 16.20
C GLU A 120 67.69 10.19 16.47
N GLU A 121 68.61 11.09 16.81
CA GLU A 121 68.33 12.53 16.94
C GLU A 121 67.89 13.17 15.62
N LEU A 122 68.48 12.75 14.49
CA LEU A 122 68.04 13.17 13.15
C LEU A 122 66.59 12.75 12.88
N LYS A 123 66.23 11.49 13.20
CA LYS A 123 64.85 10.99 13.09
C LYS A 123 63.91 11.72 14.04
N ALA A 124 64.34 12.02 15.27
CA ALA A 124 63.54 12.76 16.25
C ALA A 124 63.25 14.19 15.78
N ARG A 125 64.26 14.91 15.25
CA ARG A 125 64.08 16.24 14.63
C ARG A 125 63.18 16.19 13.40
N GLU A 126 63.35 15.20 12.52
CA GLU A 126 62.43 14.98 11.39
C GLU A 126 60.99 14.71 11.85
N GLN A 127 60.78 13.88 12.88
CA GLN A 127 59.46 13.57 13.41
C GLN A 127 58.82 14.77 14.09
N ALA A 128 59.59 15.58 14.83
CA ALA A 128 59.10 16.83 15.41
C ALA A 128 58.64 17.81 14.32
N PHE A 129 59.47 18.02 13.28
CA PHE A 129 59.16 18.92 12.16
C PHE A 129 58.01 18.40 11.28
N LYS A 130 57.83 17.07 11.19
CA LYS A 130 56.65 16.44 10.55
C LYS A 130 55.39 16.70 11.38
N LYS A 131 55.41 16.42 12.69
CA LYS A 131 54.29 16.69 13.62
C LYS A 131 53.90 18.16 13.66
N GLU A 132 54.87 19.08 13.64
CA GLU A 132 54.61 20.53 13.57
C GLU A 132 53.89 20.92 12.27
N LYS A 133 54.37 20.41 11.12
CA LYS A 133 53.71 20.61 9.83
C LYS A 133 52.32 19.99 9.76
N GLU A 134 52.15 18.79 10.32
CA GLU A 134 50.86 18.09 10.43
C GLU A 134 49.89 18.92 11.28
N ALA A 135 50.30 19.41 12.45
CA ALA A 135 49.49 20.28 13.31
C ALA A 135 49.10 21.61 12.62
N ILE A 136 50.02 22.23 11.87
CA ILE A 136 49.73 23.44 11.07
C ILE A 136 48.73 23.13 9.96
N VAL A 137 48.89 21.99 9.26
CA VAL A 137 47.96 21.53 8.23
C VAL A 137 46.58 21.27 8.84
N ASP A 138 46.49 20.62 10.00
CA ASP A 138 45.22 20.32 10.66
C ASP A 138 44.53 21.56 11.24
N ALA A 139 45.27 22.54 11.76
CA ALA A 139 44.73 23.86 12.10
C ALA A 139 44.14 24.56 10.84
N VAL A 140 44.77 24.39 9.67
CA VAL A 140 44.24 24.90 8.40
C VAL A 140 43.07 24.06 7.88
N THR A 141 43.06 22.73 8.01
CA THR A 141 41.92 21.91 7.56
C THR A 141 40.70 22.08 8.45
N THR A 142 40.85 22.19 9.77
CA THR A 142 39.76 22.50 10.71
C THR A 142 39.19 23.88 10.45
N ARG A 143 40.02 24.92 10.28
CA ARG A 143 39.54 26.26 9.87
C ARG A 143 38.80 26.21 8.52
N LYS A 144 39.29 25.46 7.52
CA LYS A 144 38.59 25.25 6.24
C LYS A 144 37.26 24.50 6.41
N LYS A 145 37.18 23.47 7.26
CA LYS A 145 35.94 22.73 7.59
C LYS A 145 34.90 23.67 8.23
N ILE A 146 35.31 24.45 9.23
CA ILE A 146 34.43 25.43 9.91
C ILE A 146 33.94 26.51 8.94
N MET A 147 34.81 27.04 8.07
CA MET A 147 34.39 28.02 7.06
C MET A 147 33.40 27.41 6.06
N LYS A 148 33.62 26.18 5.57
CA LYS A 148 32.65 25.47 4.71
C LYS A 148 31.31 25.20 5.41
N GLN A 149 31.32 24.86 6.70
CA GLN A 149 30.10 24.68 7.49
C GLN A 149 29.34 26.01 7.64
N LYS A 150 30.04 27.11 7.97
CA LYS A 150 29.43 28.45 8.02
C LYS A 150 28.91 28.91 6.66
N GLU A 151 29.61 28.58 5.57
CA GLU A 151 29.16 28.88 4.21
C GLU A 151 27.91 28.09 3.83
N MET A 152 27.83 26.79 4.14
CA MET A 152 26.62 25.99 3.94
C MET A 152 25.45 26.50 4.79
N VAL A 153 25.69 26.86 6.05
CA VAL A 153 24.65 27.47 6.91
C VAL A 153 24.21 28.82 6.34
N TRP A 154 25.13 29.66 5.85
CA TRP A 154 24.80 30.95 5.25
C TRP A 154 23.99 30.80 3.96
N ARG A 155 24.42 29.93 3.03
CA ARG A 155 23.66 29.59 1.80
C ARG A 155 22.27 29.05 2.11
N ASN A 156 22.12 28.23 3.15
CA ASN A 156 20.84 27.67 3.58
C ASN A 156 19.96 28.67 4.36
N SER A 157 20.57 29.71 4.96
CA SER A 157 19.87 30.77 5.71
C SER A 157 19.64 32.04 4.89
N GLN A 158 20.13 32.07 3.65
CA GLN A 158 19.89 33.16 2.70
C GLN A 158 18.39 33.18 2.39
N LYS A 159 17.73 34.29 2.74
CA LYS A 159 16.32 34.49 2.41
C LYS A 159 16.14 34.48 0.90
N LEU A 160 15.01 33.94 0.48
CA LEU A 160 14.63 33.83 -0.93
C LEU A 160 14.30 35.20 -1.49
N ASN A 161 14.49 35.39 -2.79
CA ASN A 161 14.01 36.60 -3.45
C ASN A 161 12.47 36.59 -3.46
N ASN A 162 11.82 37.77 -3.44
CA ASN A 162 10.37 37.89 -3.47
C ASN A 162 9.72 37.12 -4.65
N LEU A 163 10.44 37.00 -5.78
CA LEU A 163 10.01 36.19 -6.94
C LEU A 163 10.09 34.67 -6.68
N GLU A 164 11.06 34.22 -5.90
CA GLU A 164 11.22 32.82 -5.48
C GLU A 164 10.22 32.45 -4.38
N GLU A 165 9.87 33.39 -3.51
CA GLU A 165 8.78 33.25 -2.52
C GLU A 165 7.43 33.13 -3.26
N VAL A 166 7.09 34.07 -4.15
CA VAL A 166 5.87 33.98 -4.98
C VAL A 166 5.85 32.71 -5.87
N ALA A 167 7.00 32.24 -6.36
CA ALA A 167 7.08 30.97 -7.09
C ALA A 167 6.85 29.76 -6.17
N LYS A 168 7.35 29.80 -4.93
CA LYS A 168 7.10 28.76 -3.91
C LYS A 168 5.66 28.74 -3.44
N ASP A 169 5.02 29.89 -3.28
CA ASP A 169 3.61 29.98 -2.88
C ASP A 169 2.72 29.41 -3.98
N ARG A 170 2.92 29.82 -5.24
CA ARG A 170 2.25 29.21 -6.40
C ARG A 170 2.49 27.70 -6.52
N ALA A 171 3.71 27.23 -6.23
CA ALA A 171 4.00 25.80 -6.21
C ALA A 171 3.30 25.07 -5.04
N GLN A 172 3.20 25.71 -3.87
CA GLN A 172 2.45 25.19 -2.72
C GLN A 172 0.94 25.16 -3.02
N ASP A 173 0.36 26.19 -3.64
CA ASP A 173 -1.03 26.24 -4.04
C ASP A 173 -1.37 25.13 -5.05
N LEU A 174 -0.51 24.91 -6.05
CA LEU A 174 -0.64 23.81 -7.00
C LEU A 174 -0.56 22.45 -6.31
N LEU A 175 0.35 22.27 -5.35
CA LEU A 175 0.46 21.04 -4.55
C LEU A 175 -0.73 20.86 -3.59
N GLN A 176 -1.27 21.93 -3.00
CA GLN A 176 -2.47 21.90 -2.16
C GLN A 176 -3.70 21.54 -2.98
N ARG A 177 -3.91 22.18 -4.13
CA ARG A 177 -4.99 21.86 -5.08
C ARG A 177 -4.89 20.43 -5.61
N ALA A 178 -3.68 19.96 -5.92
CA ALA A 178 -3.46 18.57 -6.32
C ALA A 178 -3.73 17.56 -5.18
N ARG A 179 -3.50 17.94 -3.91
CA ARG A 179 -3.88 17.14 -2.74
C ARG A 179 -5.41 17.14 -2.54
N GLN A 180 -6.06 18.30 -2.63
CA GLN A 180 -7.52 18.43 -2.54
C GLN A 180 -8.21 17.56 -3.58
N LEU A 181 -7.83 17.69 -4.86
CA LEU A 181 -8.38 16.87 -5.96
C LEU A 181 -8.11 15.37 -5.79
N ARG A 182 -7.03 14.96 -5.10
CA ARG A 182 -6.81 13.55 -4.75
C ARG A 182 -7.73 13.09 -3.62
N MET A 183 -7.92 13.89 -2.58
CA MET A 183 -8.87 13.57 -1.50
C MET A 183 -10.31 13.50 -2.04
N GLU A 184 -10.72 14.42 -2.91
CA GLU A 184 -12.05 14.41 -3.56
C GLU A 184 -12.23 13.24 -4.56
N GLN A 185 -11.19 12.45 -4.83
CA GLN A 185 -11.28 11.20 -5.58
C GLN A 185 -11.37 9.95 -4.69
N GLU A 186 -11.14 10.05 -3.38
CA GLU A 186 -11.40 8.96 -2.42
C GLU A 186 -12.92 8.68 -2.39
N GLU A 187 -13.31 7.41 -2.38
CA GLU A 187 -14.71 6.98 -2.52
C GLU A 187 -15.57 7.48 -1.35
N GLU A 188 -15.03 7.42 -0.13
CA GLU A 188 -15.69 7.89 1.09
C GLU A 188 -15.95 9.42 1.09
N LEU A 189 -15.33 10.19 0.19
CA LEU A 189 -15.55 11.63 0.00
C LEU A 189 -16.42 11.96 -1.22
N LYS A 190 -16.51 11.05 -2.21
CA LYS A 190 -17.54 11.09 -3.25
C LYS A 190 -18.93 10.83 -2.65
N ASP A 191 -19.06 9.84 -1.77
CA ASP A 191 -20.32 9.55 -1.10
C ASP A 191 -20.77 10.70 -0.18
N MET A 192 -19.83 11.34 0.51
CA MET A 192 -20.11 12.59 1.22
C MET A 192 -20.61 13.70 0.30
N SER A 193 -20.02 13.84 -0.88
CA SER A 193 -20.44 14.84 -1.87
C SER A 193 -21.86 14.54 -2.40
N ASN A 194 -22.21 13.26 -2.57
CA ASN A 194 -23.56 12.82 -2.92
C ASN A 194 -24.57 13.11 -1.79
N ILE A 195 -24.23 12.82 -0.53
CA ILE A 195 -25.05 13.15 0.65
C ILE A 195 -25.27 14.66 0.76
N ILE A 196 -24.22 15.47 0.56
CA ILE A 196 -24.24 16.93 0.55
C ILE A 196 -25.12 17.49 -0.58
N LEU A 197 -25.07 16.89 -1.77
CA LEU A 197 -25.93 17.25 -2.89
C LEU A 197 -27.39 16.96 -2.57
N ASN A 198 -27.70 15.77 -2.05
CA ASN A 198 -29.07 15.38 -1.66
C ASN A 198 -29.62 16.30 -0.56
N ALA A 199 -28.82 16.64 0.45
CA ALA A 199 -29.21 17.59 1.50
C ALA A 199 -29.57 18.98 0.93
N LYS A 200 -28.81 19.46 -0.06
CA LYS A 200 -29.14 20.71 -0.79
C LYS A 200 -30.42 20.58 -1.61
N CYS A 201 -30.62 19.46 -2.30
CA CYS A 201 -31.84 19.20 -3.08
C CYS A 201 -33.09 19.17 -2.18
N HIS A 202 -33.05 18.52 -1.01
CA HIS A 202 -34.18 18.53 -0.07
C HIS A 202 -34.48 19.94 0.47
N ALA A 203 -33.46 20.72 0.86
CA ALA A 203 -33.66 22.09 1.31
C ALA A 203 -34.30 23.00 0.24
N ILE A 204 -33.93 22.82 -1.03
CA ILE A 204 -34.55 23.53 -2.17
C ILE A 204 -36.00 23.04 -2.39
N TRP A 205 -36.26 21.74 -2.30
CA TRP A 205 -37.58 21.16 -2.50
C TRP A 205 -38.58 21.61 -1.43
N ASP A 206 -38.17 21.62 -0.16
CA ASP A 206 -39.02 22.11 0.94
C ASP A 206 -39.27 23.62 0.84
N ALA A 207 -38.32 24.41 0.33
CA ALA A 207 -38.55 25.81 -0.01
C ALA A 207 -39.60 25.95 -1.14
N GLN A 208 -39.49 25.18 -2.22
CA GLN A 208 -40.46 25.17 -3.32
C GLN A 208 -41.87 24.70 -2.88
N ILE A 209 -41.95 23.78 -1.91
CA ILE A 209 -43.22 23.37 -1.30
C ILE A 209 -43.86 24.54 -0.54
N LEU A 210 -43.07 25.29 0.23
CA LEU A 210 -43.56 26.47 0.95
C LEU A 210 -43.97 27.61 0.00
N GLU A 211 -43.20 27.87 -1.06
CA GLU A 211 -43.55 28.80 -2.13
C GLU A 211 -44.88 28.41 -2.80
N LYS A 212 -45.04 27.14 -3.20
CA LYS A 212 -46.28 26.64 -3.80
C LYS A 212 -47.48 26.76 -2.83
N GLN A 213 -47.28 26.51 -1.54
CA GLN A 213 -48.32 26.70 -0.53
C GLN A 213 -48.68 28.18 -0.30
N LEU A 214 -47.73 29.10 -0.49
CA LEU A 214 -48.00 30.54 -0.42
C LEU A 214 -48.82 30.98 -1.65
N ILE A 215 -48.36 30.62 -2.85
CA ILE A 215 -49.05 30.90 -4.12
C ILE A 215 -50.48 30.37 -4.09
N GLN A 216 -50.71 29.14 -3.60
CA GLN A 216 -52.06 28.60 -3.49
C GLN A 216 -52.94 29.45 -2.54
N LYS A 217 -52.42 29.92 -1.39
CA LYS A 217 -53.17 30.77 -0.46
C LYS A 217 -53.50 32.15 -1.05
N GLU A 218 -52.63 32.68 -1.89
CA GLU A 218 -52.84 33.95 -2.60
C GLU A 218 -53.91 33.81 -3.70
N LEU A 219 -53.86 32.71 -4.48
CA LEU A 219 -54.91 32.35 -5.44
C LEU A 219 -56.26 32.11 -4.75
N ASP A 220 -56.28 31.28 -3.71
CA ASP A 220 -57.44 31.00 -2.84
C ASP A 220 -58.07 32.28 -2.28
N ALA A 221 -57.29 33.35 -2.06
CA ALA A 221 -57.76 34.62 -1.53
C ALA A 221 -58.37 35.52 -2.63
N GLU A 222 -57.72 35.59 -3.80
CA GLU A 222 -58.24 36.36 -4.94
C GLU A 222 -59.49 35.69 -5.56
N GLU A 223 -59.56 34.34 -5.60
CA GLU A 223 -60.79 33.60 -5.97
C GLU A 223 -61.96 33.99 -5.05
N LYS A 224 -61.77 33.97 -3.71
CA LYS A 224 -62.80 34.39 -2.75
C LYS A 224 -63.21 35.85 -2.92
N ARG A 225 -62.30 36.72 -3.36
CA ARG A 225 -62.57 38.14 -3.64
C ARG A 225 -63.39 38.30 -4.94
N LEU A 226 -63.10 37.50 -5.97
CA LEU A 226 -63.87 37.45 -7.21
C LEU A 226 -65.27 36.87 -6.97
N ASP A 227 -65.41 35.81 -6.19
CA ASP A 227 -66.70 35.24 -5.78
C ASP A 227 -67.58 36.25 -5.03
N GLN A 228 -66.98 37.01 -4.09
CA GLN A 228 -67.68 38.10 -3.40
C GLN A 228 -68.14 39.20 -4.38
N MET A 229 -67.32 39.53 -5.39
CA MET A 229 -67.68 40.50 -6.42
C MET A 229 -68.85 39.98 -7.29
N MET A 230 -68.78 38.72 -7.74
CA MET A 230 -69.84 38.08 -8.54
C MET A 230 -71.14 37.93 -7.75
N GLU A 231 -71.09 37.57 -6.46
CA GLU A 231 -72.27 37.49 -5.59
C GLU A 231 -72.90 38.87 -5.38
N VAL A 232 -72.10 39.93 -5.21
CA VAL A 232 -72.60 41.31 -5.15
C VAL A 232 -73.25 41.73 -6.48
N GLU A 233 -72.71 41.33 -7.63
CA GLU A 233 -73.36 41.59 -8.93
C GLU A 233 -74.65 40.78 -9.12
N ARG A 234 -74.68 39.52 -8.65
CA ARG A 234 -75.88 38.67 -8.63
C ARG A 234 -76.96 39.28 -7.74
N GLN A 235 -76.62 39.74 -6.54
CA GLN A 235 -77.57 40.44 -5.65
C GLN A 235 -78.09 41.72 -6.31
N LYS A 236 -77.23 42.54 -6.92
CA LYS A 236 -77.65 43.71 -7.71
C LYS A 236 -78.52 43.35 -8.91
N SER A 237 -78.40 42.15 -9.50
CA SER A 237 -79.27 41.71 -10.59
C SER A 237 -80.64 41.27 -10.09
N VAL A 238 -80.70 40.55 -8.97
CA VAL A 238 -81.94 40.19 -8.27
C VAL A 238 -82.70 41.45 -7.82
N GLN A 239 -82.04 42.39 -7.15
CA GLN A 239 -82.65 43.68 -6.73
C GLN A 239 -83.26 44.45 -7.92
N ARG A 240 -82.58 44.50 -9.07
CA ARG A 240 -83.11 45.12 -10.30
C ARG A 240 -84.35 44.37 -10.84
N GLN A 241 -84.38 43.04 -10.74
CA GLN A 241 -85.57 42.27 -11.11
C GLN A 241 -86.71 42.49 -10.11
N GLU A 242 -86.44 42.49 -8.80
CA GLU A 242 -87.42 42.77 -7.74
C GLU A 242 -88.04 44.17 -7.91
N GLU A 243 -87.24 45.20 -8.22
CA GLU A 243 -87.75 46.52 -8.56
C GLU A 243 -88.70 46.51 -9.76
N LEU A 244 -88.35 45.79 -10.83
CA LEU A 244 -89.21 45.67 -12.02
C LEU A 244 -90.49 44.88 -11.71
N HIS A 245 -90.41 43.84 -10.87
CA HIS A 245 -91.57 43.10 -10.39
C HIS A 245 -92.47 43.95 -9.49
N ARG A 246 -91.89 44.80 -8.64
CA ARG A 246 -92.62 45.76 -7.79
C ARG A 246 -93.30 46.83 -8.64
N LYS A 247 -92.63 47.43 -9.61
CA LYS A 247 -93.21 48.37 -10.59
C LYS A 247 -94.40 47.74 -11.33
N ARG A 248 -94.24 46.51 -11.86
CA ARG A 248 -95.34 45.71 -12.46
C ARG A 248 -96.46 45.35 -11.49
N GLN A 249 -96.19 45.26 -10.19
CA GLN A 249 -97.22 45.02 -9.16
C GLN A 249 -97.98 46.31 -8.82
N GLU A 250 -97.28 47.43 -8.68
CA GLU A 250 -97.86 48.77 -8.53
C GLU A 250 -98.77 49.11 -9.73
N GLU A 251 -98.33 48.83 -10.95
CA GLU A 251 -99.12 48.96 -12.19
C GLU A 251 -100.37 48.08 -12.18
N ARG A 252 -100.25 46.79 -11.82
CA ARG A 252 -101.41 45.88 -11.69
C ARG A 252 -102.37 46.31 -10.59
N ILE A 253 -101.89 46.94 -9.51
CA ILE A 253 -102.74 47.52 -8.46
C ILE A 253 -103.48 48.76 -8.99
N ARG A 254 -102.81 49.65 -9.76
CA ARG A 254 -103.47 50.80 -10.41
C ARG A 254 -104.53 50.34 -11.42
N GLY A 255 -104.21 49.36 -12.27
CA GLY A 255 -105.16 48.76 -13.21
C GLY A 255 -106.36 48.12 -12.50
N ARG A 256 -106.12 47.37 -11.41
CA ARG A 256 -107.20 46.82 -10.58
C ARG A 256 -108.10 47.91 -9.98
N ARG A 257 -107.53 49.03 -9.50
CA ARG A 257 -108.32 50.16 -8.96
C ARG A 257 -109.24 50.74 -10.03
N HIS A 258 -108.73 51.04 -11.22
CA HIS A 258 -109.57 51.53 -12.32
C HIS A 258 -110.65 50.53 -12.77
N ILE A 259 -110.40 49.22 -12.73
CA ILE A 259 -111.43 48.21 -12.99
C ILE A 259 -112.49 48.20 -11.88
N VAL A 260 -112.11 48.38 -10.61
CA VAL A 260 -113.07 48.52 -9.49
C VAL A 260 -113.90 49.80 -9.64
N GLU A 261 -113.27 50.95 -9.90
CA GLU A 261 -113.95 52.23 -10.18
C GLU A 261 -114.93 52.13 -11.37
N GLN A 262 -114.59 51.34 -12.40
CA GLN A 262 -115.48 51.02 -13.52
C GLN A 262 -116.61 50.07 -13.12
N MET A 263 -116.36 49.06 -12.27
CA MET A 263 -117.42 48.18 -11.75
C MET A 263 -118.39 48.93 -10.84
N GLU A 264 -117.91 49.84 -9.99
CA GLU A 264 -118.73 50.71 -9.14
C GLU A 264 -119.65 51.59 -10.00
N LYS A 265 -119.10 52.33 -10.98
CA LYS A 265 -119.90 53.13 -11.93
C LYS A 265 -120.89 52.29 -12.76
N ASN A 266 -120.51 51.07 -13.12
CA ASN A 266 -121.42 50.14 -13.80
C ASN A 266 -122.48 49.55 -12.86
N GLN A 267 -122.22 49.44 -11.55
CA GLN A 267 -123.20 49.05 -10.54
C GLN A 267 -124.17 50.20 -10.23
N GLU A 268 -123.69 51.45 -10.19
CA GLU A 268 -124.52 52.66 -10.13
C GLU A 268 -125.43 52.78 -11.36
N ALA A 269 -124.87 52.64 -12.58
CA ALA A 269 -125.66 52.64 -13.80
C ALA A 269 -126.69 51.49 -13.84
N ARG A 270 -126.33 50.30 -13.32
CA ARG A 270 -127.25 49.16 -13.18
C ARG A 270 -128.31 49.39 -12.11
N SER A 271 -128.02 50.04 -10.98
CA SER A 271 -129.02 50.29 -9.94
C SER A 271 -130.03 51.34 -10.42
N LEU A 272 -129.60 52.35 -11.18
CA LEU A 272 -130.50 53.29 -11.87
C LEU A 272 -131.39 52.59 -12.91
N LEU A 273 -130.82 51.68 -13.72
CA LEU A 273 -131.61 50.86 -14.67
C LEU A 273 -132.56 49.88 -13.96
N VAL A 274 -132.16 49.32 -12.80
CA VAL A 274 -133.03 48.48 -11.98
C VAL A 274 -134.16 49.30 -11.37
N GLN A 275 -133.92 50.51 -10.89
CA GLN A 275 -134.97 51.42 -10.40
C GLN A 275 -135.98 51.78 -11.51
N GLN A 276 -135.51 52.00 -12.75
CA GLN A 276 -136.40 52.18 -13.91
C GLN A 276 -137.20 50.90 -14.18
N GLN A 277 -136.55 49.74 -14.24
CA GLN A 277 -137.25 48.45 -14.40
C GLN A 277 -138.15 48.07 -13.22
N GLU A 278 -137.95 48.60 -12.02
CA GLU A 278 -138.83 48.38 -10.87
C GLU A 278 -140.07 49.28 -10.95
N GLN A 279 -139.95 50.49 -11.52
CA GLN A 279 -141.11 51.30 -11.89
C GLN A 279 -141.94 50.64 -13.01
N GLU A 280 -141.29 50.03 -14.00
CA GLU A 280 -141.95 49.23 -15.05
C GLU A 280 -142.53 47.92 -14.52
N LYS A 281 -141.80 47.19 -13.65
CA LYS A 281 -142.30 45.96 -13.01
C LYS A 281 -143.42 46.23 -12.02
N GLY A 282 -143.47 47.39 -11.37
CA GLY A 282 -144.64 47.79 -10.58
C GLY A 282 -145.90 47.88 -11.45
N GLN A 283 -145.77 48.43 -12.65
CA GLN A 283 -146.86 48.49 -13.65
C GLN A 283 -147.21 47.09 -14.19
N MET A 284 -146.21 46.22 -14.40
CA MET A 284 -146.40 44.85 -14.91
C MET A 284 -146.94 43.87 -13.87
N LEU A 285 -146.53 43.96 -12.61
CA LEU A 285 -147.00 43.08 -11.53
C LEU A 285 -148.47 43.36 -11.20
N ALA A 286 -148.89 44.63 -11.23
CA ALA A 286 -150.31 45.02 -11.17
C ALA A 286 -151.17 44.46 -12.33
N TYR A 287 -150.54 43.90 -13.38
CA TYR A 287 -151.17 43.17 -14.48
C TYR A 287 -151.02 41.65 -14.35
N MET A 288 -149.87 41.13 -13.90
CA MET A 288 -149.63 39.69 -13.69
C MET A 288 -150.32 39.10 -12.45
N GLU A 289 -150.56 39.91 -11.42
CA GLU A 289 -151.32 39.49 -10.23
C GLU A 289 -152.79 39.18 -10.59
N GLN A 290 -153.31 39.79 -11.66
CA GLN A 290 -154.62 39.49 -12.25
C GLN A 290 -154.68 38.12 -12.97
N LEU A 291 -153.53 37.43 -13.10
CA LEU A 291 -153.40 36.17 -13.86
C LEU A 291 -152.97 34.99 -12.98
N GLN A 292 -152.13 35.19 -11.96
CA GLN A 292 -151.63 34.09 -11.13
C GLN A 292 -152.69 33.46 -10.20
N GLU A 293 -153.84 34.11 -9.99
CA GLU A 293 -155.00 33.51 -9.32
C GLU A 293 -155.61 32.32 -10.10
N GLU A 294 -155.25 32.15 -11.39
CA GLU A 294 -155.77 31.09 -12.24
C GLU A 294 -155.01 29.75 -12.07
N ASP A 295 -153.70 29.80 -11.77
CA ASP A 295 -152.73 28.78 -12.23
C ASP A 295 -152.23 27.81 -11.12
N LEU A 296 -152.37 28.16 -9.84
CA LEU A 296 -151.72 27.49 -8.69
C LEU A 296 -152.20 26.05 -8.35
N ARG A 297 -152.94 25.39 -9.25
CA ARG A 297 -153.88 24.29 -8.92
C ARG A 297 -153.36 22.87 -9.22
N ASP A 298 -152.09 22.68 -9.62
CA ASP A 298 -151.69 21.49 -10.43
C ASP A 298 -150.52 20.60 -9.93
N LEU A 299 -149.57 21.04 -9.08
CA LEU A 299 -148.18 20.53 -9.18
C LEU A 299 -147.71 19.31 -8.33
N GLU A 300 -148.40 18.89 -7.27
CA GLU A 300 -147.82 18.14 -6.13
C GLU A 300 -147.41 16.64 -6.34
N ARG A 301 -147.18 16.18 -7.57
CA ARG A 301 -147.44 14.76 -7.96
C ARG A 301 -146.25 13.80 -8.23
N ARG A 302 -144.96 14.10 -7.92
CA ARG A 302 -143.80 13.41 -8.62
C ARG A 302 -142.59 12.78 -7.86
N HIS A 303 -142.36 12.94 -6.55
CA HIS A 303 -140.97 12.84 -6.00
C HIS A 303 -140.31 11.45 -5.76
N GLN A 304 -141.06 10.37 -5.50
CA GLN A 304 -140.66 9.35 -4.48
C GLN A 304 -139.67 8.20 -4.87
N GLN A 305 -138.95 8.22 -6.00
CA GLN A 305 -138.47 6.97 -6.64
C GLN A 305 -136.97 6.52 -6.51
N LYS A 306 -136.05 7.29 -5.89
CA LYS A 306 -134.63 7.32 -6.35
C LYS A 306 -133.51 6.54 -5.60
N LEU A 307 -133.78 5.77 -4.54
CA LEU A 307 -132.78 5.53 -3.45
C LEU A 307 -131.91 4.24 -3.41
N LYS A 308 -131.90 3.33 -4.41
CA LYS A 308 -131.57 1.90 -4.17
C LYS A 308 -130.20 1.30 -4.64
N MET A 309 -129.19 2.07 -5.09
CA MET A 309 -128.22 1.55 -6.10
C MET A 309 -126.70 1.51 -5.77
N GLN A 310 -126.23 1.48 -4.51
CA GLN A 310 -124.86 2.01 -4.19
C GLN A 310 -123.80 1.13 -3.48
N ALA A 311 -123.96 -0.20 -3.36
CA ALA A 311 -123.20 -0.98 -2.34
C ALA A 311 -121.92 -1.75 -2.76
N GLU A 312 -121.68 -2.03 -4.04
CA GLU A 312 -121.05 -3.34 -4.41
C GLU A 312 -119.55 -3.35 -4.75
N ILE A 313 -118.87 -2.20 -4.85
CA ILE A 313 -117.63 -2.05 -5.64
C ILE A 313 -116.29 -2.42 -4.93
N LYS A 314 -116.26 -2.58 -3.60
CA LYS A 314 -115.01 -2.40 -2.80
C LYS A 314 -113.99 -3.55 -2.68
N ARG A 315 -114.12 -4.70 -3.36
CA ARG A 315 -113.45 -5.97 -2.93
C ARG A 315 -112.15 -6.44 -3.63
N ILE A 316 -111.71 -5.83 -4.74
CA ILE A 316 -110.85 -6.53 -5.73
C ILE A 316 -109.34 -6.16 -5.71
N ASN A 317 -108.90 -5.21 -4.87
CA ASN A 317 -107.66 -4.44 -5.17
C ASN A 317 -106.32 -4.98 -4.62
N ASP A 318 -106.31 -6.03 -3.78
CA ASP A 318 -105.17 -6.28 -2.87
C ASP A 318 -104.11 -7.31 -3.35
N GLU A 319 -104.33 -8.04 -4.45
CA GLU A 319 -103.51 -9.22 -4.79
C GLU A 319 -102.16 -8.93 -5.47
N ASN A 320 -101.95 -7.70 -5.96
CA ASN A 320 -100.99 -7.41 -7.05
C ASN A 320 -99.50 -7.19 -6.65
N GLN A 321 -99.13 -7.34 -5.37
CA GLN A 321 -97.81 -6.87 -4.87
C GLN A 321 -96.67 -7.92 -4.82
N ARG A 322 -96.93 -9.22 -5.01
CA ARG A 322 -95.96 -10.28 -4.61
C ARG A 322 -94.82 -10.59 -5.59
N GLN A 323 -94.87 -10.16 -6.85
CA GLN A 323 -94.01 -10.69 -7.93
C GLN A 323 -92.62 -10.04 -8.12
N LYS A 324 -92.15 -9.17 -7.22
CA LYS A 324 -90.91 -8.36 -7.44
C LYS A 324 -89.62 -8.86 -6.77
N ALA A 325 -89.64 -10.01 -6.08
CA ALA A 325 -88.52 -10.42 -5.21
C ALA A 325 -87.39 -11.24 -5.89
N GLU A 326 -87.64 -11.88 -7.04
CA GLU A 326 -86.85 -13.04 -7.49
C GLU A 326 -85.57 -12.69 -8.30
N LEU A 327 -85.42 -11.45 -8.77
CA LEU A 327 -84.35 -11.07 -9.71
C LEU A 327 -82.96 -10.86 -9.08
N LEU A 328 -82.86 -10.69 -7.75
CA LEU A 328 -81.63 -10.30 -7.06
C LEU A 328 -80.63 -11.45 -6.75
N ALA A 329 -80.91 -12.67 -7.24
CA ALA A 329 -80.16 -13.87 -6.85
C ALA A 329 -78.94 -14.22 -7.74
N GLN A 330 -78.86 -13.71 -8.97
CA GLN A 330 -78.00 -14.31 -10.01
C GLN A 330 -76.58 -13.71 -10.14
N GLU A 331 -76.33 -12.50 -9.64
CA GLU A 331 -75.06 -11.77 -9.92
C GLU A 331 -73.85 -12.22 -9.08
N LYS A 332 -74.03 -13.03 -8.02
CA LYS A 332 -72.98 -13.30 -7.02
C LYS A 332 -71.96 -14.40 -7.37
N LEU A 333 -71.95 -14.92 -8.60
CA LEU A 333 -71.13 -16.06 -9.01
C LEU A 333 -69.93 -15.75 -9.92
N ALA A 334 -69.72 -14.49 -10.33
CA ALA A 334 -68.69 -14.14 -11.31
C ALA A 334 -67.27 -13.92 -10.73
N ASP A 335 -67.15 -13.27 -9.57
CA ASP A 335 -65.88 -12.61 -9.16
C ASP A 335 -64.84 -13.52 -8.46
N GLN A 336 -65.11 -14.81 -8.26
CA GLN A 336 -64.25 -15.69 -7.46
C GLN A 336 -63.13 -16.42 -8.25
N MET A 337 -63.05 -16.23 -9.57
CA MET A 337 -62.24 -17.07 -10.48
C MET A 337 -60.82 -16.57 -10.82
N VAL A 338 -60.43 -15.34 -10.43
CA VAL A 338 -59.28 -14.64 -11.06
C VAL A 338 -58.04 -14.46 -10.15
N MET A 339 -58.16 -14.51 -8.82
CA MET A 339 -57.13 -13.95 -7.92
C MET A 339 -56.12 -14.92 -7.28
N GLU A 340 -56.38 -16.24 -7.25
CA GLU A 340 -55.63 -17.17 -6.37
C GLU A 340 -54.54 -18.02 -7.05
N PHE A 341 -54.66 -18.33 -8.34
CA PHE A 341 -53.88 -19.45 -8.92
C PHE A 341 -52.47 -19.08 -9.43
N THR A 342 -52.25 -17.83 -9.86
CA THR A 342 -50.99 -17.43 -10.54
C THR A 342 -49.83 -17.12 -9.59
N LYS A 343 -50.08 -16.85 -8.31
CA LYS A 343 -49.05 -16.41 -7.35
C LYS A 343 -48.28 -17.54 -6.64
N LYS A 344 -48.69 -18.80 -6.80
CA LYS A 344 -48.20 -19.93 -5.97
C LYS A 344 -47.22 -20.88 -6.65
N LYS A 345 -46.98 -20.79 -7.98
CA LYS A 345 -46.13 -21.75 -8.71
C LYS A 345 -44.69 -21.30 -8.97
N MET A 346 -44.41 -20.00 -9.09
CA MET A 346 -43.10 -19.47 -9.53
C MET A 346 -42.01 -19.42 -8.44
N ALA A 347 -42.28 -19.95 -7.23
CA ALA A 347 -41.47 -19.70 -6.03
C ALA A 347 -40.88 -20.95 -5.36
N GLN A 348 -40.95 -22.13 -6.00
CA GLN A 348 -40.51 -23.41 -5.38
C GLN A 348 -39.59 -24.27 -6.26
N GLU A 349 -39.37 -23.92 -7.53
CA GLU A 349 -38.55 -24.72 -8.45
C GLU A 349 -37.08 -24.22 -8.52
N ALA A 350 -36.75 -23.04 -7.98
CA ALA A 350 -35.42 -22.42 -8.06
C ALA A 350 -34.42 -22.86 -6.97
N GLU A 351 -34.87 -23.51 -5.89
CA GLU A 351 -34.00 -23.86 -4.74
C GLU A 351 -33.36 -25.26 -4.87
N PHE A 352 -33.79 -26.08 -5.83
CA PHE A 352 -33.38 -27.49 -5.92
C PHE A 352 -32.10 -27.73 -6.76
N GLU A 353 -31.66 -26.76 -7.58
CA GLU A 353 -30.46 -26.92 -8.43
C GLU A 353 -29.13 -26.67 -7.70
N ALA A 354 -29.17 -26.06 -6.51
CA ALA A 354 -27.96 -25.57 -5.82
C ALA A 354 -27.24 -26.60 -4.92
N GLU A 355 -27.88 -27.70 -4.53
CA GLU A 355 -27.47 -28.40 -3.30
C GLU A 355 -26.37 -29.49 -3.47
N GLN A 356 -26.31 -30.19 -4.61
CA GLN A 356 -25.54 -31.46 -4.72
C GLN A 356 -24.28 -31.46 -5.60
N GLU A 357 -23.74 -30.30 -5.99
CA GLU A 357 -22.34 -30.22 -6.47
C GLU A 357 -21.31 -30.67 -5.40
N ARG A 358 -21.71 -30.75 -4.12
CA ARG A 358 -20.82 -31.11 -3.00
C ARG A 358 -20.35 -32.57 -2.99
N ILE A 359 -21.06 -33.50 -3.64
CA ILE A 359 -20.79 -34.96 -3.55
C ILE A 359 -19.53 -35.38 -4.35
N ARG A 360 -18.98 -34.51 -5.21
CA ARG A 360 -17.78 -34.79 -6.02
C ARG A 360 -16.44 -34.90 -5.25
N ARG A 361 -16.40 -34.82 -3.92
CA ARG A 361 -15.15 -34.71 -3.13
C ARG A 361 -14.80 -35.85 -2.16
N GLU A 362 -15.57 -36.94 -2.11
CA GLU A 362 -15.30 -38.06 -1.16
C GLU A 362 -14.64 -39.32 -1.78
N LYS A 363 -14.62 -39.46 -3.11
CA LYS A 363 -14.21 -40.72 -3.79
C LYS A 363 -12.71 -40.85 -4.16
N GLU A 364 -11.80 -40.18 -3.45
CA GLU A 364 -10.36 -40.15 -3.80
C GLU A 364 -9.38 -40.63 -2.69
N LYS A 365 -9.83 -41.33 -1.63
CA LYS A 365 -8.96 -41.65 -0.47
C LYS A 365 -8.68 -43.11 -0.09
N GLU A 366 -9.21 -44.12 -0.78
CA GLU A 366 -8.96 -45.54 -0.41
C GLU A 366 -7.93 -46.32 -1.25
N ILE A 367 -7.54 -45.85 -2.45
CA ILE A 367 -6.59 -46.58 -3.34
C ILE A 367 -5.12 -46.36 -2.89
N ALA A 368 -4.88 -46.36 -1.58
CA ALA A 368 -3.57 -46.32 -0.93
C ALA A 368 -3.21 -47.64 -0.21
N ARG A 369 -4.15 -48.60 -0.11
CA ARG A 369 -4.02 -49.86 0.67
C ARG A 369 -3.22 -51.00 0.01
N LEU A 370 -2.59 -50.79 -1.15
CA LEU A 370 -2.11 -51.84 -2.06
C LEU A 370 -0.74 -52.49 -1.73
N ARG A 371 -0.18 -52.36 -0.51
CA ARG A 371 1.24 -52.71 -0.22
C ARG A 371 1.53 -53.64 0.97
N ALA A 372 0.53 -54.22 1.63
CA ALA A 372 0.72 -54.90 2.93
C ALA A 372 0.71 -56.46 2.92
N MET A 373 0.92 -57.13 1.77
CA MET A 373 0.57 -58.57 1.62
C MET A 373 1.56 -59.43 0.81
N GLN A 374 2.87 -59.13 0.77
CA GLN A 374 3.86 -59.91 -0.01
C GLN A 374 5.17 -60.27 0.74
N GLU A 375 5.13 -60.47 2.06
CA GLU A 375 6.33 -60.70 2.90
C GLU A 375 6.31 -62.04 3.67
N LYS A 376 5.92 -63.15 3.02
CA LYS A 376 5.83 -64.50 3.65
C LYS A 376 6.20 -65.67 2.71
N ALA A 377 7.42 -65.68 2.18
CA ALA A 377 7.86 -66.69 1.20
C ALA A 377 9.34 -67.10 1.30
N GLN A 378 9.88 -67.33 2.51
CA GLN A 378 11.34 -67.46 2.72
C GLN A 378 11.90 -68.75 3.37
N ASP A 379 11.08 -69.70 3.85
CA ASP A 379 11.56 -70.80 4.73
C ASP A 379 11.42 -72.22 4.12
N TYR A 380 12.45 -72.76 3.42
CA TYR A 380 12.44 -74.17 2.93
C TYR A 380 13.81 -74.83 2.50
N ARG A 381 14.96 -74.71 3.21
CA ARG A 381 16.29 -75.25 2.75
C ARG A 381 17.42 -75.61 3.81
N ALA A 382 17.55 -76.80 4.51
CA ALA A 382 18.61 -76.94 5.60
C ALA A 382 19.36 -78.31 6.15
N GLU A 383 20.36 -79.10 5.53
CA GLU A 383 21.26 -80.28 6.12
C GLU A 383 22.63 -80.88 5.38
N GLN A 384 23.72 -81.58 5.99
CA GLN A 384 24.76 -82.67 5.45
C GLN A 384 26.19 -83.13 6.17
N ASP A 385 26.86 -84.35 5.85
CA ASP A 385 28.38 -84.79 5.73
C ASP A 385 29.24 -85.98 6.52
N ALA A 386 30.51 -86.48 6.14
CA ALA A 386 31.35 -87.69 6.72
C ALA A 386 32.98 -87.98 6.48
N LEU A 387 33.68 -89.14 6.94
CA LEU A 387 35.24 -89.42 7.06
C LEU A 387 35.97 -90.91 7.03
N ARG A 388 37.36 -91.17 6.95
CA ARG A 388 38.23 -92.51 6.95
C ARG A 388 39.88 -92.52 7.16
N ALA A 389 40.72 -93.63 7.50
CA ALA A 389 42.31 -93.80 7.49
C ALA A 389 43.16 -95.14 7.97
N LYS A 390 44.55 -95.38 7.73
CA LYS A 390 45.76 -96.12 8.51
C LYS A 390 46.78 -97.32 7.96
N ARG A 391 48.19 -97.45 8.20
CA ARG A 391 49.19 -98.72 8.22
C ARG A 391 50.87 -98.71 8.24
N ASN A 392 51.63 -99.82 8.65
CA ASN A 392 53.03 -100.58 8.41
C ASN A 392 54.63 -100.20 8.60
N GLN A 393 55.68 -101.16 8.81
CA GLN A 393 57.28 -101.09 8.78
C GLN A 393 58.28 -102.35 9.20
N GLU A 394 59.65 -102.54 8.83
CA GLU A 394 60.74 -103.62 9.32
C GLU A 394 62.34 -103.70 8.83
N VAL A 395 63.41 -104.41 9.49
CA VAL A 395 64.68 -105.19 8.94
C VAL A 395 66.30 -105.00 9.37
N ALA A 396 67.35 -105.98 9.45
CA ALA A 396 68.96 -105.91 9.40
C ALA A 396 70.02 -107.12 9.89
N ASP A 397 71.38 -107.31 9.48
CA ASP A 397 72.56 -108.26 10.04
C ASP A 397 74.15 -108.36 9.49
N ARG A 398 75.21 -109.02 10.21
CA ARG A 398 76.54 -109.91 9.99
C ARG A 398 78.14 -109.62 9.63
N GLU A 399 79.25 -110.34 10.18
CA GLU A 399 80.72 -110.75 9.69
C GLU A 399 81.72 -111.66 10.64
N TRP A 400 83.10 -111.47 10.91
CA TRP A 400 83.88 -111.51 12.27
C TRP A 400 85.49 -111.61 12.56
N ARG A 401 86.02 -112.40 13.55
CA ARG A 401 86.97 -112.03 14.69
C ARG A 401 88.37 -111.33 14.54
N ARG A 402 89.40 -111.82 13.80
CA ARG A 402 90.73 -111.11 13.73
C ARG A 402 90.70 -109.97 12.71
N LYS A 403 90.00 -110.20 11.60
CA LYS A 403 89.44 -109.14 10.74
C LYS A 403 88.76 -108.11 11.61
N GLU A 404 87.83 -108.49 12.49
CA GLU A 404 87.20 -107.57 13.46
C GLU A 404 88.16 -106.77 14.33
N LYS A 405 89.44 -107.12 14.54
CA LYS A 405 90.35 -106.25 15.34
C LYS A 405 91.06 -105.19 14.49
N GLU A 406 91.59 -105.54 13.31
CA GLU A 406 92.17 -104.55 12.39
C GLU A 406 91.07 -103.76 11.66
N ASN A 407 89.97 -104.42 11.28
CA ASN A 407 88.74 -103.77 10.88
C ASN A 407 88.12 -103.00 12.06
N ALA A 408 88.23 -103.38 13.34
CA ALA A 408 87.80 -102.47 14.42
C ALA A 408 88.69 -101.23 14.48
N GLN A 409 90.00 -101.33 14.24
CA GLN A 409 90.86 -100.14 14.18
C GLN A 409 90.52 -99.26 12.97
N ARG A 410 90.35 -99.84 11.76
CA ARG A 410 89.93 -99.11 10.56
C ARG A 410 88.48 -98.63 10.62
N LYS A 411 87.56 -99.36 11.28
CA LYS A 411 86.20 -98.92 11.63
C LYS A 411 86.24 -97.81 12.66
N MET A 412 87.09 -97.88 13.69
CA MET A 412 87.23 -96.79 14.67
C MET A 412 87.83 -95.54 14.03
N GLU A 413 88.77 -95.66 13.10
CA GLU A 413 89.27 -94.51 12.34
C GLU A 413 88.25 -93.94 11.35
N THR A 414 87.56 -94.80 10.59
CA THR A 414 86.52 -94.35 9.65
C THR A 414 85.28 -93.85 10.38
N GLU A 415 84.88 -94.44 11.51
CA GLU A 415 83.89 -93.90 12.43
C GLU A 415 84.38 -92.63 13.10
N ALA A 416 85.65 -92.47 13.48
CA ALA A 416 86.13 -91.20 14.02
C ALA A 416 86.09 -90.10 12.96
N LYS A 417 86.48 -90.40 11.72
CA LYS A 417 86.37 -89.49 10.56
C LYS A 417 84.89 -89.19 10.22
N LEU A 418 84.00 -90.19 10.24
CA LEU A 418 82.55 -90.03 10.04
C LEU A 418 81.88 -89.31 11.22
N ARG A 419 82.30 -89.50 12.47
CA ARG A 419 81.80 -88.80 13.66
C ARG A 419 82.24 -87.34 13.61
N LYS A 420 83.50 -87.04 13.24
CA LYS A 420 83.97 -85.66 12.98
C LYS A 420 83.16 -85.01 11.85
N SER A 421 83.06 -85.65 10.69
CA SER A 421 82.28 -85.14 9.56
C SER A 421 80.77 -85.00 9.87
N ARG A 422 80.19 -85.88 10.71
CA ARG A 422 78.82 -85.73 11.22
C ARG A 422 78.69 -84.56 12.18
N LEU A 423 79.64 -84.34 13.08
CA LEU A 423 79.66 -83.19 14.00
C LEU A 423 79.84 -81.88 13.22
N GLU A 424 80.72 -81.84 12.23
CA GLU A 424 80.89 -80.71 11.30
C GLU A 424 79.60 -80.44 10.51
N GLN A 425 78.93 -81.49 10.01
CA GLN A 425 77.66 -81.36 9.30
C GLN A 425 76.49 -80.95 10.23
N VAL A 426 76.49 -81.37 11.49
CA VAL A 426 75.53 -80.93 12.52
C VAL A 426 75.78 -79.46 12.84
N ALA A 427 77.02 -79.06 13.17
CA ALA A 427 77.36 -77.66 13.44
C ALA A 427 77.06 -76.73 12.24
N PHE A 428 77.27 -77.20 11.00
CA PHE A 428 76.88 -76.46 9.80
C PHE A 428 75.36 -76.32 9.65
N LYS A 429 74.59 -77.37 9.97
CA LYS A 429 73.12 -77.34 10.01
C LYS A 429 72.59 -76.42 11.11
N GLU A 430 73.17 -76.48 12.31
CA GLU A 430 72.83 -75.60 13.44
C GLU A 430 73.14 -74.13 13.10
N HIS A 431 74.28 -73.85 12.47
CA HIS A 431 74.64 -72.51 12.00
C HIS A 431 73.68 -72.02 10.90
N THR A 432 73.34 -72.84 9.90
CA THR A 432 72.39 -72.43 8.85
C THR A 432 70.97 -72.22 9.40
N LEU A 433 70.52 -73.07 10.33
CA LEU A 433 69.24 -72.90 11.03
C LEU A 433 69.23 -71.61 11.87
N ALA A 434 70.31 -71.32 12.60
CA ALA A 434 70.44 -70.08 13.37
C ALA A 434 70.42 -68.83 12.47
N VAL A 435 71.08 -68.88 11.31
CA VAL A 435 71.04 -67.80 10.31
C VAL A 435 69.64 -67.64 9.70
N GLN A 436 68.88 -68.72 9.49
CA GLN A 436 67.48 -68.63 9.08
C GLN A 436 66.62 -68.00 10.17
N VAL A 437 66.68 -68.50 11.41
CA VAL A 437 65.89 -67.95 12.53
C VAL A 437 66.16 -66.46 12.78
N GLN A 438 67.38 -65.96 12.55
CA GLN A 438 67.67 -64.53 12.64
C GLN A 438 67.10 -63.73 11.45
N ARG A 439 67.09 -64.27 10.22
CA ARG A 439 66.42 -63.64 9.07
C ARG A 439 64.90 -63.59 9.28
N ASP A 440 64.31 -64.69 9.74
CA ASP A 440 62.88 -64.78 10.03
C ASP A 440 62.46 -63.74 11.10
N ARG A 441 63.32 -63.51 12.10
CA ARG A 441 63.15 -62.44 13.11
C ARG A 441 63.30 -61.05 12.51
N ASP A 442 64.34 -60.79 11.73
CA ASP A 442 64.55 -59.50 11.04
C ASP A 442 63.36 -59.16 10.14
N GLU A 443 62.81 -60.14 9.42
CA GLU A 443 61.64 -59.98 8.56
C GLU A 443 60.36 -59.77 9.37
N PHE A 444 60.14 -60.53 10.45
CA PHE A 444 59.02 -60.32 11.37
C PHE A 444 59.07 -58.94 12.04
N GLU A 445 60.24 -58.45 12.44
CA GLU A 445 60.42 -57.10 12.96
C GLU A 445 60.15 -56.01 11.91
N ARG A 446 60.55 -56.22 10.65
CA ARG A 446 60.24 -55.28 9.55
C ARG A 446 58.73 -55.23 9.30
N ILE A 447 58.04 -56.38 9.33
CA ILE A 447 56.58 -56.46 9.21
C ILE A 447 55.91 -55.74 10.39
N LEU A 448 56.35 -55.96 11.62
CA LEU A 448 55.83 -55.26 12.81
C LEU A 448 56.05 -53.74 12.74
N ARG A 449 57.21 -53.29 12.24
CA ARG A 449 57.48 -51.85 12.02
C ARG A 449 56.55 -51.28 10.96
N ALA A 450 56.40 -51.94 9.81
CA ALA A 450 55.49 -51.52 8.74
C ALA A 450 54.03 -51.46 9.21
N GLN A 451 53.56 -52.46 9.97
CA GLN A 451 52.22 -52.47 10.56
C GLN A 451 52.01 -51.33 11.56
N ARG A 452 52.97 -51.06 12.45
CA ARG A 452 52.90 -49.91 13.37
C ARG A 452 52.86 -48.58 12.63
N GLU A 453 53.64 -48.44 11.56
CA GLU A 453 53.59 -47.26 10.69
C GLU A 453 52.27 -47.13 9.95
N GLN A 454 51.66 -48.23 9.49
CA GLN A 454 50.34 -48.22 8.85
C GLN A 454 49.26 -47.78 9.85
N ILE A 455 49.21 -48.38 11.04
CA ILE A 455 48.27 -48.00 12.10
C ILE A 455 48.42 -46.52 12.48
N ALA A 456 49.66 -46.01 12.59
CA ALA A 456 49.91 -44.60 12.89
C ALA A 456 49.46 -43.66 11.76
N LYS A 457 49.60 -44.06 10.49
CA LYS A 457 49.11 -43.30 9.32
C LYS A 457 47.59 -43.31 9.26
N GLU A 458 46.96 -44.46 9.51
CA GLU A 458 45.51 -44.62 9.57
C GLU A 458 44.90 -43.78 10.70
N GLN A 459 45.48 -43.81 11.91
CA GLN A 459 45.06 -42.95 13.03
C GLN A 459 45.16 -41.46 12.68
N LEU A 460 46.28 -41.01 12.09
CA LEU A 460 46.46 -39.61 11.68
C LEU A 460 45.44 -39.20 10.60
N GLU A 461 45.11 -40.10 9.67
CA GLU A 461 44.04 -39.89 8.70
C GLU A 461 42.64 -39.86 9.35
N GLU A 462 42.35 -40.72 10.33
CA GLU A 462 41.09 -40.71 11.07
C GLU A 462 40.89 -39.45 11.90
N GLU A 463 41.96 -38.95 12.54
CA GLU A 463 41.98 -37.65 13.22
C GLU A 463 41.71 -36.51 12.25
N GLN A 464 42.36 -36.47 11.08
CA GLN A 464 42.08 -35.46 10.04
C GLN A 464 40.62 -35.55 9.56
N LYS A 465 40.13 -36.76 9.26
CA LYS A 465 38.72 -37.00 8.88
C LYS A 465 37.76 -36.60 10.01
N ALA A 466 38.12 -36.79 11.28
CA ALA A 466 37.33 -36.36 12.43
C ALA A 466 37.30 -34.84 12.55
N MET A 467 38.45 -34.16 12.43
CA MET A 467 38.56 -32.70 12.44
C MET A 467 37.75 -32.05 11.31
N VAL A 468 37.82 -32.58 10.09
CA VAL A 468 37.00 -32.10 8.95
C VAL A 468 35.50 -32.33 9.22
N ARG A 469 35.10 -33.48 9.75
CA ARG A 469 33.70 -33.75 10.16
C ARG A 469 33.22 -32.78 11.25
N LEU A 470 34.09 -32.42 12.21
CA LEU A 470 33.79 -31.51 13.31
C LEU A 470 33.69 -30.05 12.83
N GLN A 471 34.59 -29.62 11.93
CA GLN A 471 34.51 -28.34 11.24
C GLN A 471 33.21 -28.23 10.43
N TYR A 472 32.91 -29.20 9.56
CA TYR A 472 31.67 -29.24 8.78
C TYR A 472 30.40 -29.22 9.66
N ALA A 473 30.39 -29.97 10.76
CA ALA A 473 29.29 -29.92 11.73
C ALA A 473 29.17 -28.54 12.41
N SER A 474 30.28 -27.84 12.66
CA SER A 474 30.27 -26.47 13.21
C SER A 474 29.74 -25.44 12.20
N GLU A 475 30.06 -25.61 10.91
CA GLU A 475 29.57 -24.77 9.82
C GLU A 475 28.08 -25.00 9.56
N LEU A 476 27.62 -26.26 9.55
CA LEU A 476 26.20 -26.58 9.44
C LEU A 476 25.41 -25.99 10.62
N ARG A 477 25.94 -26.06 11.84
CA ARG A 477 25.36 -25.37 13.02
C ARG A 477 25.36 -23.84 12.87
N ARG A 478 26.33 -23.25 12.17
CA ARG A 478 26.35 -21.82 11.85
C ARG A 478 25.26 -21.47 10.82
N GLN A 479 25.18 -22.21 9.71
CA GLN A 479 24.16 -22.04 8.67
C GLN A 479 22.74 -22.16 9.24
N VAL A 480 22.47 -23.17 10.09
CA VAL A 480 21.17 -23.34 10.75
C VAL A 480 20.81 -22.13 11.63
N ARG A 481 21.76 -21.57 12.39
CA ARG A 481 21.53 -20.34 13.18
C ARG A 481 21.28 -19.12 12.29
N GLU A 482 22.02 -18.97 11.19
CA GLU A 482 21.85 -17.86 10.25
C GLU A 482 20.51 -17.94 9.51
N ASP A 483 20.05 -19.13 9.12
CA ASP A 483 18.75 -19.31 8.48
C ASP A 483 17.59 -19.21 9.48
N GLN A 484 17.78 -19.60 10.74
CA GLN A 484 16.85 -19.28 11.82
C GLN A 484 16.75 -17.76 12.03
N LEU A 485 17.88 -17.05 12.07
CA LEU A 485 17.91 -15.59 12.20
C LEU A 485 17.21 -14.90 11.01
N LYS A 486 17.49 -15.31 9.77
CA LYS A 486 16.78 -14.81 8.56
C LYS A 486 15.28 -15.08 8.62
N ARG A 487 14.85 -16.25 9.11
CA ARG A 487 13.42 -16.58 9.30
C ARG A 487 12.76 -15.72 10.38
N VAL A 488 13.47 -15.37 11.46
CA VAL A 488 12.99 -14.42 12.46
C VAL A 488 12.92 -13.00 11.88
N GLN A 489 13.97 -12.54 11.19
CA GLN A 489 14.01 -11.24 10.53
C GLN A 489 12.94 -11.07 9.45
N GLY A 490 12.62 -12.11 8.67
CA GLY A 490 11.50 -12.10 7.73
C GLY A 490 10.13 -12.02 8.42
N ARG A 491 9.98 -12.65 9.59
CA ARG A 491 8.76 -12.52 10.43
C ARG A 491 8.64 -11.15 11.09
N THR A 492 9.74 -10.54 11.54
CA THR A 492 9.68 -9.17 12.07
C THR A 492 9.43 -8.16 10.95
N ALA A 493 10.10 -8.29 9.80
CA ALA A 493 9.87 -7.43 8.64
C ALA A 493 8.41 -7.45 8.17
N THR A 494 7.82 -8.64 7.96
CA THR A 494 6.40 -8.76 7.57
C THR A 494 5.42 -8.26 8.65
N PHE A 495 5.81 -8.34 9.94
CA PHE A 495 5.02 -7.76 11.03
C PHE A 495 5.16 -6.23 11.10
N GLU A 496 6.35 -5.67 10.86
CA GLU A 496 6.61 -4.24 10.74
C GLU A 496 5.92 -3.63 9.51
N GLU A 497 5.93 -4.32 8.37
CA GLU A 497 5.13 -3.95 7.19
C GLU A 497 3.63 -3.98 7.53
N GLY A 498 3.16 -5.02 8.22
CA GLY A 498 1.78 -5.10 8.72
C GLY A 498 1.42 -4.01 9.74
N GLN A 499 2.36 -3.51 10.53
CA GLN A 499 2.17 -2.34 11.40
C GLN A 499 2.13 -1.04 10.59
N ARG A 500 3.07 -0.83 9.65
CA ARG A 500 3.11 0.36 8.78
C ARG A 500 1.85 0.48 7.92
N LEU A 501 1.37 -0.63 7.34
CA LEU A 501 0.11 -0.64 6.59
C LEU A 501 -1.10 -0.31 7.47
N LYS A 502 -1.12 -0.74 8.75
CA LYS A 502 -2.17 -0.33 9.71
C LYS A 502 -2.07 1.15 10.08
N GLU A 503 -0.87 1.66 10.32
CA GLU A 503 -0.64 3.08 10.57
C GLU A 503 -1.01 3.95 9.36
N GLU A 504 -0.68 3.53 8.14
CA GLU A 504 -1.03 4.25 6.90
C GLU A 504 -2.53 4.21 6.64
N ALA A 505 -3.20 3.08 6.93
CA ALA A 505 -4.65 2.97 6.88
C ALA A 505 -5.35 3.83 7.95
N GLN A 506 -4.82 3.90 9.17
CA GLN A 506 -5.28 4.82 10.22
C GLN A 506 -5.11 6.28 9.76
N LYS A 507 -3.91 6.66 9.32
CA LYS A 507 -3.63 8.00 8.80
C LYS A 507 -4.44 8.32 7.54
N ARG A 508 -4.89 7.33 6.73
CA ARG A 508 -5.87 7.54 5.64
C ARG A 508 -7.26 7.82 6.21
N ARG A 509 -7.75 7.00 7.15
CA ARG A 509 -9.05 7.20 7.82
C ARG A 509 -9.14 8.56 8.50
N GLU A 510 -8.14 8.95 9.30
CA GLU A 510 -8.05 10.26 9.96
C GLU A 510 -8.15 11.42 8.95
N ARG A 511 -7.36 11.37 7.86
CA ARG A 511 -7.40 12.38 6.79
C ARG A 511 -8.76 12.44 6.08
N ILE A 512 -9.43 11.30 5.93
CA ILE A 512 -10.78 11.23 5.33
C ILE A 512 -11.81 11.79 6.31
N GLU A 513 -11.80 11.40 7.58
CA GLU A 513 -12.71 11.91 8.60
C GLU A 513 -12.59 13.44 8.78
N ASP A 514 -11.36 13.97 8.82
CA ASP A 514 -11.15 15.42 8.89
C ASP A 514 -11.59 16.15 7.61
N ALA A 515 -11.54 15.50 6.45
CA ALA A 515 -12.13 16.02 5.23
C ALA A 515 -13.67 15.91 5.24
N LYS A 516 -14.26 14.84 5.80
CA LYS A 516 -15.72 14.72 6.01
C LYS A 516 -16.22 15.88 6.90
N LYS A 517 -15.59 16.09 8.06
CA LYS A 517 -15.89 17.19 9.00
C LYS A 517 -15.86 18.55 8.28
N LYS A 518 -14.80 18.85 7.54
CA LYS A 518 -14.68 20.09 6.76
C LYS A 518 -15.76 20.24 5.69
N LYS A 519 -16.10 19.19 4.95
CA LYS A 519 -17.20 19.23 3.97
C LYS A 519 -18.59 19.46 4.62
N ILE A 520 -18.77 19.08 5.88
CA ILE A 520 -19.97 19.35 6.68
C ILE A 520 -19.94 20.78 7.26
N GLU A 521 -18.78 21.28 7.68
CA GLU A 521 -18.58 22.69 8.07
C GLU A 521 -18.81 23.64 6.88
N GLU A 522 -18.32 23.28 5.68
CA GLU A 522 -18.65 23.93 4.41
C GLU A 522 -20.17 23.92 4.15
N LEU A 523 -20.86 22.80 4.42
CA LEU A 523 -22.31 22.71 4.28
C LEU A 523 -23.05 23.69 5.22
N ARG A 524 -22.67 23.72 6.50
CA ARG A 524 -23.20 24.69 7.48
C ARG A 524 -22.91 26.14 7.06
N ALA A 525 -21.72 26.41 6.56
CA ALA A 525 -21.32 27.73 6.08
C ALA A 525 -22.13 28.23 4.86
N THR A 526 -22.78 27.34 4.10
CA THR A 526 -23.74 27.74 3.05
C THR A 526 -25.12 28.20 3.58
N GLY A 527 -25.33 28.24 4.90
CA GLY A 527 -26.55 28.76 5.51
C GLY A 527 -27.77 27.81 5.46
N LEU A 528 -27.54 26.53 5.19
CA LEU A 528 -28.59 25.51 5.17
C LEU A 528 -29.17 25.26 6.58
N PRO A 529 -30.48 24.98 6.70
CA PRO A 529 -31.06 24.62 7.99
C PRO A 529 -30.41 23.38 8.60
N GLU A 530 -30.03 23.49 9.88
CA GLU A 530 -29.22 22.50 10.62
C GLU A 530 -29.84 21.07 10.66
N ARG A 531 -31.14 20.93 10.37
CA ARG A 531 -31.79 19.63 10.17
C ARG A 531 -31.14 18.82 9.04
N TYR A 532 -30.86 19.44 7.89
CA TYR A 532 -30.21 18.75 6.76
C TYR A 532 -28.72 18.53 7.01
N CYS A 533 -28.05 19.45 7.74
CA CYS A 533 -26.66 19.27 8.15
C CYS A 533 -26.48 18.08 9.10
N THR A 534 -27.34 17.97 10.12
CA THR A 534 -27.32 16.85 11.07
C THR A 534 -27.81 15.53 10.46
N GLU A 535 -28.70 15.57 9.45
CA GLU A 535 -29.05 14.37 8.67
C GLU A 535 -27.88 13.92 7.79
N ALA A 536 -27.18 14.86 7.14
CA ALA A 536 -25.96 14.59 6.39
C ALA A 536 -24.85 14.02 7.29
N GLU A 537 -24.65 14.52 8.50
CA GLU A 537 -23.74 13.95 9.50
C GLU A 537 -24.10 12.52 9.91
N ARG A 538 -25.39 12.22 10.08
CA ARG A 538 -25.83 10.85 10.39
C ARG A 538 -25.53 9.91 9.23
N LYS A 539 -25.86 10.31 8.00
CA LYS A 539 -25.54 9.56 6.77
C LYS A 539 -24.03 9.43 6.52
N ALA A 540 -23.24 10.42 6.94
CA ALA A 540 -21.78 10.44 6.84
C ALA A 540 -21.06 9.43 7.74
N ASN A 541 -21.65 9.17 8.92
CA ASN A 541 -21.10 8.39 10.02
C ASN A 541 -21.63 6.95 10.08
N ILE A 542 -22.68 6.63 9.31
CA ILE A 542 -22.99 5.24 8.95
C ILE A 542 -21.77 4.72 8.17
N PRO A 543 -21.10 3.65 8.62
CA PRO A 543 -20.07 3.02 7.80
C PRO A 543 -20.75 2.49 6.52
N PRO A 544 -20.09 2.52 5.35
CA PRO A 544 -20.61 1.78 4.20
C PRO A 544 -20.81 0.34 4.66
N ASP A 545 -21.98 -0.24 4.35
CA ASP A 545 -22.32 -1.61 4.76
C ASP A 545 -21.16 -2.52 4.38
N THR A 546 -20.56 -3.16 5.39
CA THR A 546 -19.44 -4.07 5.13
C THR A 546 -19.98 -5.24 4.34
N SER A 547 -19.73 -5.26 3.04
CA SER A 547 -19.98 -6.40 2.17
C SER A 547 -19.21 -7.59 2.73
N VAL A 548 -19.93 -8.49 3.40
CA VAL A 548 -19.36 -9.70 3.99
C VAL A 548 -19.19 -10.73 2.88
N ASP A 549 -18.04 -10.64 2.22
CA ASP A 549 -17.46 -11.69 1.36
C ASP A 549 -16.53 -12.61 2.18
#